data_AF-A0A2E8Y794-F1
#
_entry.id   AF-A0A2E8Y794-F1
#
_cell.length_a   1.000
_cell.length_b   1.000
_cell.length_c   1.000
_cell.angle_alpha   90.00
_cell.angle_beta   90.00
_cell.angle_gamma   90.00
#
_symmetry.space_group_name_H-M   'P 1'
#
loop_
_entity.id
_entity.type
_entity.pdbx_description
1 polymer ?
#
loop_
_entity_poly.entity_id
_entity_poly.type
_entity_poly.pdbx_seq_one_letter_code
_entity_poly.pdbx_strand_id
1 'polypeptide(L)'
;MEDQVFVNQIKEKIERMSGRPVELHIDEGEADQIEVELQGDVPVVILGNNVLEYSGLARMGIEYAVACIREERAIEQVEFQVLLARN
;
A
#
# COMPACT_ATOMS: atom_id res chain seq x y z
N MET A 1 15.97 -12.89 -1.74
CA MET A 1 16.59 -12.09 -0.65
C MET A 1 16.41 -10.61 -0.93
N GLU A 2 16.62 -10.16 -2.17
CA GLU A 2 16.34 -8.80 -2.62
C GLU A 2 14.86 -8.41 -2.46
N ASP A 3 13.94 -9.29 -2.87
CA ASP A 3 12.49 -9.02 -2.76
C ASP A 3 12.04 -8.82 -1.32
N GLN A 4 12.54 -9.62 -0.37
CA GLN A 4 12.21 -9.46 1.05
C GLN A 4 12.69 -8.12 1.62
N VAL A 5 13.88 -7.66 1.20
CA VAL A 5 14.39 -6.34 1.58
C VAL A 5 13.50 -5.24 1.01
N PHE A 6 13.10 -5.37 -0.25
CA PHE A 6 12.21 -4.42 -0.91
C PHE A 6 10.82 -4.37 -0.27
N VAL A 7 10.21 -5.52 0.03
CA VAL A 7 8.94 -5.62 0.76
C VAL A 7 9.04 -4.95 2.13
N ASN A 8 10.14 -5.17 2.86
CA ASN A 8 10.37 -4.49 4.13
C ASN A 8 10.46 -2.96 3.96
N GLN A 9 11.12 -2.46 2.90
CA GLN A 9 11.18 -1.03 2.61
C GLN A 9 9.82 -0.42 2.28
N ILE A 10 8.96 -1.14 1.56
CA ILE A 10 7.56 -0.73 1.30
C ILE A 10 6.83 -0.59 2.63
N LYS A 11 6.87 -1.63 3.47
CA LYS A 11 6.25 -1.63 4.79
C LYS A 11 6.70 -0.44 5.63
N GLU A 12 8.01 -0.29 5.83
CA GLU A 12 8.60 0.80 6.62
C GLU A 12 8.18 2.18 6.08
N LYS A 13 8.05 2.33 4.76
CA LYS A 13 7.61 3.58 4.16
C LYS A 13 6.14 3.86 4.46
N ILE A 14 5.25 2.87 4.37
CA ILE A 14 3.85 3.01 4.73
C ILE A 14 3.71 3.36 6.22
N GLU A 15 4.41 2.66 7.10
CA GLU A 15 4.36 2.91 8.55
C GLU A 15 4.83 4.33 8.89
N ARG A 16 5.95 4.77 8.31
CA ARG A 16 6.50 6.12 8.52
C ARG A 16 5.54 7.21 8.03
N MET A 17 4.89 6.99 6.89
CA MET A 17 4.00 7.99 6.28
C MET A 17 2.62 8.00 6.95
N SER A 18 2.10 6.85 7.37
CA SER A 18 0.80 6.74 8.05
C SER A 18 0.86 7.04 9.55
N GLY A 19 2.02 6.87 10.18
CA GLY A 19 2.20 7.09 11.62
C GLY A 19 1.72 5.94 12.50
N ARG A 20 1.40 4.77 11.92
CA ARG A 20 1.02 3.56 12.66
C ARG A 20 1.59 2.29 12.02
N PRO A 21 1.78 1.20 12.80
CA PRO A 21 2.21 -0.09 12.26
C PRO A 21 1.24 -0.64 11.22
N VAL A 22 1.74 -1.46 10.29
CA VAL A 22 0.93 -2.19 9.31
C VAL A 22 1.42 -3.63 9.12
N GLU A 23 0.52 -4.49 8.68
CA GLU A 23 0.87 -5.76 8.04
C GLU A 23 0.93 -5.56 6.53
N LEU A 24 1.89 -6.20 5.86
CA LEU A 24 2.06 -6.13 4.42
C LEU A 24 2.14 -7.55 3.86
N HIS A 25 1.24 -7.86 2.94
CA HIS A 25 1.21 -9.11 2.19
C HIS A 25 1.43 -8.83 0.71
N ILE A 26 2.21 -9.71 0.07
CA ILE A 26 2.31 -9.77 -1.37
C ILE A 26 1.43 -10.92 -1.85
N ASP A 27 0.43 -10.62 -2.67
CA ASP A 27 -0.42 -11.62 -3.31
C ASP A 27 0.25 -12.10 -4.61
N GLU A 28 0.58 -13.39 -4.67
CA GLU A 28 1.19 -14.03 -5.85
C GLU A 28 0.14 -14.46 -6.90
N GLY A 29 -1.14 -14.52 -6.53
CA GLY A 29 -2.25 -14.92 -7.40
C GLY A 29 -2.87 -13.76 -8.18
N GLU A 30 -2.85 -12.55 -7.63
CA GLU A 30 -3.45 -11.35 -8.24
C GLU A 30 -2.40 -10.25 -8.45
N ALA A 31 -1.82 -10.21 -9.66
CA ALA A 31 -0.60 -9.43 -9.93
C ALA A 31 -0.75 -7.91 -9.73
N ASP A 32 -1.90 -7.33 -10.05
CA ASP A 32 -2.16 -5.88 -10.00
C ASP A 32 -2.96 -5.42 -8.77
N GLN A 33 -3.16 -6.30 -7.79
CA GLN A 33 -3.99 -6.00 -6.62
C GLN A 33 -3.42 -4.86 -5.77
N ILE A 34 -4.30 -4.00 -5.30
CA ILE A 34 -4.01 -3.03 -4.23
C ILE A 34 -5.23 -2.99 -3.32
N GLU A 35 -5.06 -3.47 -2.09
CA GLU A 35 -6.13 -3.55 -1.12
C GLU A 35 -5.62 -3.17 0.28
N VAL A 36 -6.52 -2.57 1.06
CA VAL A 36 -6.24 -2.12 2.42
C VAL A 36 -7.41 -2.51 3.30
N GLU A 37 -7.18 -3.46 4.20
CA GLU A 37 -8.16 -3.83 5.22
C GLU A 37 -7.90 -3.01 6.49
N LEU A 38 -8.91 -2.26 6.90
CA LEU A 38 -8.84 -1.40 8.10
C LEU A 38 -9.57 -2.02 9.30
N GLN A 39 -10.24 -3.17 9.09
CA GLN A 39 -10.97 -3.88 10.13
C GLN A 39 -10.01 -4.73 10.96
N GLY A 40 -9.52 -4.18 12.07
CA GLY A 40 -8.61 -4.89 12.97
C GLY A 40 -7.79 -3.92 13.81
N ASP A 41 -6.92 -4.47 14.67
CA ASP A 41 -6.02 -3.67 15.50
C ASP A 41 -4.93 -2.99 14.64
N VAL A 42 -4.48 -3.68 13.59
CA VAL A 42 -3.43 -3.22 12.66
C VAL A 42 -3.98 -3.27 11.23
N PRO A 43 -3.79 -2.22 10.40
CA PRO A 43 -4.18 -2.26 9.00
C PRO A 43 -3.40 -3.33 8.26
N VAL A 44 -4.09 -4.04 7.37
CA VAL A 44 -3.49 -5.03 6.49
C VAL A 44 -3.43 -4.44 5.09
N VAL A 45 -2.22 -4.33 4.52
CA VAL A 45 -2.00 -3.89 3.15
C VAL A 45 -1.68 -5.10 2.30
N ILE A 46 -2.42 -5.29 1.21
CA ILE A 46 -2.24 -6.40 0.28
C ILE A 46 -1.88 -5.79 -1.07
N LEU A 47 -0.72 -6.17 -1.60
CA LEU A 47 -0.22 -5.72 -2.90
C LEU A 47 0.04 -6.91 -3.80
N GLY A 48 -0.34 -6.83 -5.07
CA GLY A 48 -0.02 -7.86 -6.06
C GLY A 48 1.48 -7.90 -6.38
N ASN A 49 1.97 -9.07 -6.80
CA ASN A 49 3.39 -9.31 -7.05
C ASN A 49 4.06 -8.38 -8.09
N ASN A 50 3.29 -7.72 -8.97
CA ASN A 50 3.84 -6.73 -9.91
C ASN A 50 4.51 -5.55 -9.19
N VAL A 51 4.23 -5.29 -7.91
CA VAL A 51 4.96 -4.25 -7.18
C VAL A 51 6.46 -4.52 -7.09
N LEU A 52 6.90 -5.78 -7.17
CA LEU A 52 8.30 -6.16 -7.15
C LEU A 52 9.02 -5.81 -8.46
N GLU A 53 8.30 -5.80 -9.58
CA GLU A 53 8.85 -5.54 -10.91
C GLU A 53 8.63 -4.08 -11.35
N TYR A 54 7.51 -3.48 -10.97
CA TYR A 54 7.07 -2.17 -11.44
C TYR A 54 7.06 -1.14 -10.30
N SER A 55 8.12 -0.33 -10.24
CA SER A 55 8.30 0.71 -9.20
C SER A 55 7.16 1.74 -9.17
N GLY A 56 6.52 2.01 -10.30
CA GLY A 56 5.33 2.87 -10.38
C GLY A 56 4.13 2.29 -9.64
N LEU A 57 3.90 0.98 -9.75
CA LEU A 57 2.83 0.28 -9.04
C LEU A 57 3.12 0.22 -7.55
N ALA A 58 4.36 -0.07 -7.16
CA ALA A 58 4.79 -0.02 -5.75
C ALA A 58 4.55 1.37 -5.15
N ARG A 59 4.92 2.45 -5.87
CA ARG A 59 4.65 3.81 -5.42
C ARG A 59 3.15 4.05 -5.26
N MET A 60 2.34 3.66 -6.24
CA MET A 60 0.89 3.84 -6.20
C MET A 60 0.25 3.11 -5.02
N GLY A 61 0.63 1.85 -4.77
CA GLY A 61 0.17 1.06 -3.63
C GLY A 61 0.53 1.70 -2.29
N ILE A 62 1.74 2.26 -2.16
CA ILE A 62 2.15 2.99 -0.94
C ILE A 62 1.28 4.23 -0.73
N GLU A 63 1.10 5.07 -1.75
CA GLU A 63 0.30 6.29 -1.62
C GLU A 63 -1.16 5.96 -1.28
N TYR A 64 -1.72 4.94 -1.93
CA TYR A 64 -3.09 4.47 -1.65
C TYR A 64 -3.24 3.96 -0.23
N ALA A 65 -2.32 3.09 0.23
CA ALA A 65 -2.31 2.56 1.59
C ALA A 65 -2.22 3.67 2.63
N VAL A 66 -1.27 4.60 2.47
CA VAL A 66 -1.10 5.74 3.38
C VAL A 66 -2.37 6.58 3.45
N ALA A 67 -3.00 6.85 2.31
CA ALA A 67 -4.21 7.65 2.27
C ALA A 67 -5.39 6.94 2.97
N CYS A 68 -5.62 5.66 2.69
CA CYS A 68 -6.68 4.87 3.36
C CYS A 68 -6.48 4.82 4.88
N ILE A 69 -5.23 4.63 5.32
CA ILE A 69 -4.91 4.55 6.75
C ILE A 69 -5.11 5.89 7.44
N ARG A 70 -4.73 7.01 6.81
CA ARG A 70 -4.89 8.36 7.37
C ARG A 70 -6.35 8.80 7.46
N GLU A 71 -7.16 8.41 6.49
CA GLU A 71 -8.58 8.75 6.44
C GLU A 71 -9.46 7.74 7.21
N GLU A 72 -8.86 6.66 7.73
CA GLU A 72 -9.54 5.56 8.43
C GLU A 72 -10.71 4.95 7.64
N ARG A 73 -10.62 4.98 6.30
CA ARG A 73 -11.59 4.38 5.38
C ARG A 73 -10.95 4.03 4.05
N ALA A 74 -11.60 3.14 3.31
CA ALA A 74 -11.27 2.93 1.92
C ALA A 74 -11.48 4.22 1.12
N ILE A 75 -10.55 4.50 0.21
CA ILE A 75 -10.61 5.65 -0.68
C ILE A 75 -11.09 5.18 -2.04
N GLU A 76 -12.13 5.83 -2.56
CA GLU A 76 -12.64 5.49 -3.88
C GLU A 76 -11.66 5.93 -4.98
N GLN A 77 -11.72 5.23 -6.11
CA GLN A 77 -10.79 5.45 -7.21
C GLN A 77 -10.72 6.93 -7.67
N VAL A 78 -11.87 7.60 -7.76
CA VAL A 78 -11.95 9.02 -8.18
C VAL A 78 -11.28 9.93 -7.16
N GLU A 79 -11.50 9.68 -5.87
CA GLU A 79 -10.88 10.43 -4.79
C GLU A 79 -9.36 10.23 -4.79
N PHE A 80 -8.89 9.01 -5.03
CA PHE A 80 -7.47 8.71 -5.13
C PHE A 80 -6.79 9.45 -6.28
N GLN A 81 -7.44 9.59 -7.45
CA GLN A 81 -6.91 10.39 -8.56
C GLN A 81 -6.70 11.86 -8.18
N VAL A 82 -7.61 12.42 -7.37
CA VAL A 82 -7.48 13.81 -6.87
C VAL A 82 -6.31 13.94 -5.90
N LEU A 83 -6.06 12.92 -5.07
CA LEU A 83 -4.92 12.89 -4.16
C LEU A 83 -3.58 12.81 -4.91
N LEU A 84 -3.50 11.98 -5.97
CA LEU A 84 -2.31 11.87 -6.80
C LEU A 84 -1.94 13.18 -7.50
N ALA A 85 -2.94 13.98 -7.91
CA ALA A 85 -2.71 15.26 -8.57
C ALA A 85 -2.14 16.37 -7.65
N ARG A 86 -2.07 16.13 -6.32
CA ARG A 86 -1.60 17.09 -5.31
C ARG A 86 -0.16 16.84 -4.83
N ASN A 87 0.46 15.72 -5.22
CA ASN A 87 1.81 15.29 -4.84
C ASN A 87 2.77 15.32 -6.03
#